data_AF-A0A2V9YET5-F1
#
_entry.id   AF-A0A2V9YET5-F1
#
_cell.length_a   1.000
_cell.length_b   1.000
_cell.length_c   1.000
_cell.angle_alpha   90.00
_cell.angle_beta   90.00
_cell.angle_gamma   90.00
#
_symmetry.space_group_name_H-M   'P 1'
#
loop_
_entity.id
_entity.type
_entity.pdbx_description
1 polymer ?
#
loop_
_entity_poly.entity_id
_entity_poly.type
_entity_poly.pdbx_seq_one_letter_code
_entity_poly.pdbx_strand_id
1 'polypeptide(L)'
;MAIPKRHARPDAQFENPRTFFVTTSTAARRRFFQVERHADLLLKTLYEYRKSAPFQLHEFCIMPEHVHLLITLPSGLTIEKAMQFIKGGFTLQAGKELKVSGAIWQRGFSEVRIFELEGFHARKHYIRQNAVQAGLVTESEKFRFCSAFPGYELDPVPENLRG
;
A
#
# COMPACT_ATOMS: atom_id res chain seq x y z
N MET A 1 35.04 -34.50 5.84
CA MET A 1 33.92 -33.60 6.20
C MET A 1 33.89 -32.45 5.21
N ALA A 2 32.85 -32.35 4.38
CA ALA A 2 32.70 -31.29 3.40
C ALA A 2 31.90 -30.12 4.00
N ILE A 3 32.51 -28.94 4.02
CA ILE A 3 31.83 -27.68 4.36
C ILE A 3 31.12 -27.21 3.09
N PRO A 4 29.78 -27.07 3.05
CA PRO A 4 29.13 -26.54 1.87
C PRO A 4 29.39 -25.02 1.78
N LYS A 5 30.00 -24.58 0.66
CA LYS A 5 30.10 -23.16 0.32
C LYS A 5 28.72 -22.64 -0.07
N ARG A 6 28.05 -22.00 0.88
CA ARG A 6 26.84 -21.21 0.63
C ARG A 6 27.26 -19.80 0.19
N HIS A 7 27.31 -19.56 -1.12
CA HIS A 7 27.45 -18.21 -1.69
C HIS A 7 26.24 -17.87 -2.55
N ALA A 8 25.11 -17.60 -1.89
CA ALA A 8 24.13 -16.68 -2.46
C ALA A 8 24.45 -15.30 -1.86
N ARG A 9 24.80 -14.32 -2.68
CA ARG A 9 24.97 -12.93 -2.24
C ARG A 9 23.63 -12.45 -1.65
N PRO A 10 23.59 -11.87 -0.44
CA PRO A 10 22.35 -11.35 0.15
C PRO A 10 21.66 -10.29 -0.73
N ASP A 11 22.46 -9.65 -1.59
CA ASP A 11 22.09 -8.46 -2.35
C ASP A 11 21.28 -8.78 -3.63
N ALA A 12 21.38 -10.01 -4.15
CA ALA A 12 20.72 -10.42 -5.40
C ALA A 12 19.18 -10.42 -5.30
N GLN A 13 18.61 -10.53 -4.09
CA GLN A 13 17.16 -10.50 -3.88
C GLN A 13 16.52 -9.11 -4.05
N PHE A 14 17.35 -8.07 -4.13
CA PHE A 14 16.92 -6.68 -4.21
C PHE A 14 17.22 -6.03 -5.56
N GLU A 15 17.79 -6.76 -6.53
CA GLU A 15 18.30 -6.17 -7.78
C GLU A 15 17.21 -5.68 -8.74
N ASN A 16 15.98 -6.19 -8.62
CA ASN A 16 14.87 -5.86 -9.51
C ASN A 16 13.73 -5.15 -8.77
N PRO A 17 12.89 -4.36 -9.48
CA PRO A 17 11.63 -3.88 -8.94
C PRO A 17 10.75 -5.03 -8.45
N ARG A 18 10.06 -4.83 -7.33
CA ARG A 18 9.24 -5.87 -6.68
C ARG A 18 7.88 -5.32 -6.32
N THR A 19 6.85 -6.04 -6.73
CA THR A 19 5.46 -5.66 -6.49
C THR A 19 4.91 -6.37 -5.26
N PHE A 20 4.19 -5.64 -4.43
CA PHE A 20 3.58 -6.13 -3.20
C PHE A 20 2.14 -5.69 -3.10
N PHE A 21 1.28 -6.62 -2.71
CA PHE A 21 -0.02 -6.32 -2.12
C PHE A 21 0.14 -6.22 -0.61
N VAL A 22 -0.32 -5.12 -0.01
CA VAL A 22 -0.13 -4.82 1.42
C VAL A 22 -1.47 -4.52 2.07
N THR A 23 -1.65 -5.00 3.30
CA THR A 23 -2.76 -4.57 4.18
C THR A 23 -2.22 -4.06 5.51
N THR A 24 -2.66 -2.88 5.93
CA THR A 24 -2.37 -2.37 7.28
C THR A 24 -3.63 -1.83 7.94
N SER A 25 -3.81 -2.12 9.22
CA SER A 25 -5.01 -1.72 9.97
C SER A 25 -4.71 -0.65 11.01
N THR A 26 -5.75 0.07 11.40
CA THR A 26 -5.72 1.01 12.51
C THR A 26 -5.61 0.27 13.85
N ALA A 27 -5.10 0.96 14.87
CA ALA A 27 -4.99 0.41 16.21
C ALA A 27 -6.36 0.00 16.75
N ALA A 28 -6.45 -1.22 17.28
CA ALA A 28 -7.69 -1.84 17.76
C ALA A 28 -8.84 -1.84 16.73
N ARG A 29 -8.51 -1.83 15.42
CA ARG A 29 -9.51 -1.79 14.33
C ARG A 29 -10.50 -0.63 14.44
N ARG A 30 -10.06 0.50 15.00
CA ARG A 30 -10.90 1.70 15.07
C ARG A 30 -11.21 2.21 13.66
N ARG A 31 -12.46 2.63 13.43
CA ARG A 31 -12.92 3.22 12.14
C ARG A 31 -12.37 4.64 11.91
N PHE A 32 -11.05 4.81 12.03
CA PHE A 32 -10.36 6.08 12.01
C PHE A 32 -10.50 6.82 10.68
N PHE A 33 -10.54 6.09 9.56
CA PHE A 33 -10.71 6.63 8.21
C PHE A 33 -12.17 6.82 7.80
N GLN A 34 -13.13 6.53 8.68
CA GLN A 34 -14.53 6.94 8.45
C GLN A 34 -14.66 8.47 8.42
N VAL A 35 -13.75 9.19 9.08
CA VAL A 35 -13.68 10.65 8.99
C VAL A 35 -12.91 11.00 7.72
N GLU A 36 -13.59 11.59 6.73
CA GLU A 36 -13.02 11.85 5.40
C GLU A 36 -11.70 12.61 5.44
N ARG A 37 -11.58 13.64 6.28
CA ARG A 37 -10.35 14.42 6.42
C ARG A 37 -9.12 13.58 6.78
N HIS A 38 -9.30 12.46 7.48
CA HIS A 38 -8.21 11.54 7.82
C HIS A 38 -7.81 10.70 6.60
N ALA A 39 -8.79 10.23 5.83
CA ALA A 39 -8.56 9.47 4.60
C ALA A 39 -7.93 10.38 3.51
N ASP A 40 -8.41 11.62 3.38
CA ASP A 40 -7.83 12.64 2.51
C ASP A 40 -6.36 12.92 2.85
N LEU A 41 -6.02 13.03 4.14
CA LEU A 41 -4.63 13.24 4.54
C LEU A 41 -3.74 12.01 4.23
N LEU A 42 -4.26 10.79 4.41
CA LEU A 42 -3.51 9.59 4.04
C LEU A 42 -3.29 9.54 2.52
N LEU A 43 -4.32 9.87 1.74
CA LEU A 43 -4.23 9.95 0.30
C LEU A 43 -3.19 10.98 -0.14
N LYS A 44 -3.22 12.21 0.41
CA LYS A 44 -2.19 13.23 0.20
C LYS A 44 -0.79 12.69 0.51
N THR A 45 -0.63 12.02 1.65
CA THR A 45 0.64 11.40 2.07
C THR A 45 1.13 10.36 1.04
N LEU A 46 0.24 9.50 0.53
CA LEU A 46 0.57 8.50 -0.49
C LEU A 46 1.06 9.16 -1.78
N TYR A 47 0.41 10.24 -2.22
CA TYR A 47 0.81 10.96 -3.44
C TYR A 47 2.09 11.78 -3.27
N GLU A 48 2.37 12.32 -2.09
CA GLU A 48 3.66 12.96 -1.78
C GLU A 48 4.82 11.95 -1.90
N TYR A 49 4.62 10.74 -1.37
CA TYR A 49 5.58 9.66 -1.54
C TYR A 49 5.59 9.12 -2.96
N ARG A 50 4.48 9.04 -3.69
CA ARG A 50 4.54 8.68 -5.11
C ARG A 50 5.40 9.68 -5.91
N LYS A 51 5.20 10.98 -5.68
CA LYS A 51 5.92 12.06 -6.40
C LYS A 51 7.42 12.09 -6.12
N SER A 52 7.84 11.77 -4.89
CA SER A 52 9.27 11.71 -4.52
C SER A 52 9.97 10.42 -4.99
N ALA A 53 9.25 9.55 -5.72
CA ALA A 53 9.70 8.27 -6.27
C ALA A 53 10.21 7.15 -5.31
N PRO A 54 9.88 7.06 -3.99
CA PRO A 54 10.14 5.85 -3.20
C PRO A 54 9.41 4.59 -3.70
N PHE A 55 8.27 4.71 -4.38
CA PHE A 55 7.55 3.55 -4.92
C PHE A 55 6.58 3.97 -6.03
N GLN A 56 6.15 2.99 -6.83
CA GLN A 56 5.04 3.11 -7.77
C GLN A 56 3.74 2.66 -7.07
N LEU A 57 2.66 3.43 -7.22
CA LEU A 57 1.34 3.16 -6.66
C LEU A 57 0.40 2.70 -7.76
N HIS A 58 0.03 1.42 -7.73
CA HIS A 58 -0.82 0.84 -8.77
C HIS A 58 -2.30 0.84 -8.40
N GLU A 59 -2.63 0.50 -7.15
CA GLU A 59 -4.00 0.49 -6.64
C GLU A 59 -4.01 0.76 -5.14
N PHE A 60 -5.11 1.30 -4.63
CA PHE A 60 -5.35 1.48 -3.20
C PHE A 60 -6.85 1.41 -2.86
N CYS A 61 -7.13 1.07 -1.61
CA CYS A 61 -8.45 1.26 -0.99
C CYS A 61 -8.26 1.60 0.50
N ILE A 62 -8.71 2.78 0.91
CA ILE A 62 -8.67 3.24 2.30
C ILE A 62 -10.04 2.96 2.92
N MET A 63 -10.14 1.83 3.60
CA MET A 63 -11.33 1.39 4.31
C MET A 63 -11.39 2.06 5.69
N PRO A 64 -12.56 2.08 6.37
CA PRO A 64 -12.71 2.77 7.65
C PRO A 64 -11.67 2.40 8.71
N GLU A 65 -11.25 1.13 8.77
CA GLU A 65 -10.30 0.61 9.79
C GLU A 65 -9.01 0.02 9.21
N HIS A 66 -8.83 -0.01 7.89
CA HIS A 66 -7.65 -0.60 7.26
C HIS A 66 -7.41 -0.05 5.86
N VAL A 67 -6.24 -0.32 5.32
CA VAL A 67 -5.81 0.18 4.01
C VAL A 67 -5.21 -0.96 3.22
N HIS A 68 -5.63 -1.09 1.98
CA HIS A 68 -5.04 -1.97 0.99
C HIS A 68 -4.22 -1.16 -0.01
N LEU A 69 -3.02 -1.65 -0.34
CA LEU A 69 -2.11 -1.03 -1.33
C LEU A 69 -1.58 -2.10 -2.28
N LEU A 70 -1.46 -1.77 -3.56
CA LEU A 70 -0.68 -2.50 -4.54
C LEU A 70 0.44 -1.57 -5.02
N ILE A 71 1.67 -1.84 -4.62
CA ILE A 71 2.82 -0.97 -4.87
C ILE A 71 4.00 -1.74 -5.43
N THR A 72 4.82 -1.07 -6.25
CA THR A 72 6.12 -1.61 -6.69
C THR A 72 7.24 -0.79 -6.10
N LEU A 73 8.16 -1.49 -5.44
CA LEU A 73 9.34 -0.90 -4.83
C LEU A 73 10.50 -0.97 -5.82
N PRO A 74 11.34 0.07 -5.92
CA PRO A 74 12.58 0.00 -6.67
C PRO A 74 13.57 -0.96 -6.03
N SER A 75 14.64 -1.25 -6.76
CA SER A 75 15.80 -1.98 -6.26
C SER A 75 16.35 -1.32 -4.98
N GLY A 76 16.73 -2.13 -4.00
CA GLY A 76 17.30 -1.67 -2.72
C GLY A 76 16.30 -1.13 -1.68
N LEU A 77 15.03 -0.85 -2.01
CA LEU A 77 14.03 -0.45 -1.01
C LEU A 77 13.27 -1.67 -0.46
N THR A 78 13.23 -1.82 0.86
CA THR A 78 12.45 -2.88 1.52
C THR A 78 11.00 -2.47 1.76
N ILE A 79 10.11 -3.46 1.90
CA ILE A 79 8.70 -3.20 2.15
C ILE A 79 8.46 -2.58 3.51
N GLU A 80 9.24 -2.97 4.52
CA GLU A 80 9.19 -2.39 5.86
C GLU A 80 9.56 -0.92 5.82
N LYS A 81 10.55 -0.54 5.00
CA LYS A 81 10.96 0.86 4.87
C LYS A 81 9.89 1.69 4.15
N ALA A 82 9.32 1.16 3.07
CA ALA A 82 8.20 1.80 2.38
C ALA A 82 6.99 2.02 3.32
N MET A 83 6.62 0.98 4.08
CA MET A 83 5.53 1.08 5.05
C MET A 83 5.86 1.97 6.25
N GLN A 84 7.13 2.08 6.65
CA GLN A 84 7.58 3.06 7.64
C GLN A 84 7.37 4.48 7.13
N PHE A 85 7.69 4.77 5.87
CA PHE A 85 7.43 6.08 5.26
C PHE A 85 5.93 6.39 5.23
N ILE A 86 5.11 5.48 4.71
CA ILE A 86 3.66 5.71 4.59
C ILE A 86 3.02 5.89 5.98
N LYS A 87 3.22 4.95 6.89
CA LYS A 87 2.57 4.98 8.22
C LYS A 87 3.13 6.09 9.10
N GLY A 88 4.45 6.27 9.09
CA GLY A 88 5.16 7.27 9.89
C GLY A 88 4.92 8.69 9.39
N GLY A 89 5.01 8.91 8.08
CA GLY A 89 4.69 10.18 7.43
C GLY A 89 3.24 10.59 7.70
N PHE A 90 2.29 9.66 7.53
CA PHE A 90 0.89 9.93 7.87
C PHE A 90 0.71 10.29 9.34
N THR A 91 1.32 9.53 10.26
CA THR A 91 1.20 9.80 11.71
C THR A 91 1.74 11.18 12.06
N LEU A 92 2.88 11.56 11.47
CA LEU A 92 3.47 12.88 11.67
C LEU A 92 2.54 14.00 11.18
N GLN A 93 1.99 13.87 9.97
CA GLN A 93 1.09 14.87 9.42
C GLN A 93 -0.24 14.93 10.18
N ALA A 94 -0.80 13.78 10.60
CA ALA A 94 -2.02 13.73 11.37
C ALA A 94 -1.88 14.41 12.74
N GLY A 95 -0.72 14.28 13.40
CA GLY A 95 -0.44 15.03 14.63
C GLY A 95 -0.38 16.55 14.41
N LYS A 96 0.18 16.98 13.28
CA LYS A 96 0.32 18.41 12.94
C LYS A 96 -1.00 19.05 12.50
N GLU A 97 -1.63 18.47 11.48
CA GLU A 97 -2.78 19.01 10.75
C GLU A 97 -4.12 18.69 11.46
N LEU A 98 -4.25 17.49 12.04
CA LEU A 98 -5.51 16.99 12.59
C LEU A 98 -5.54 16.96 14.12
N LYS A 99 -4.43 17.30 14.78
CA LYS A 99 -4.23 17.24 16.24
C LYS A 99 -4.55 15.87 16.83
N VAL A 100 -4.32 14.81 16.05
CA VAL A 100 -4.51 13.43 16.50
C VAL A 100 -3.36 13.04 17.41
N SER A 101 -3.69 12.47 18.56
CA SER A 101 -2.72 11.92 19.52
C SER A 101 -2.94 10.42 19.72
N GLY A 102 -1.87 9.71 20.11
CA GLY A 102 -1.89 8.26 20.33
C GLY A 102 -1.66 7.42 19.08
N ALA A 103 -1.70 6.09 19.25
CA ALA A 103 -1.41 5.14 18.19
C ALA A 103 -2.52 5.09 17.13
N ILE A 104 -2.24 5.55 15.91
CA ILE A 104 -3.18 5.45 14.79
C ILE A 104 -3.20 4.02 14.23
N TRP A 105 -2.03 3.42 14.08
CA TRP A 105 -1.84 2.14 13.41
C TRP A 105 -1.68 0.99 14.38
N GLN A 106 -2.11 -0.20 13.97
CA GLN A 106 -1.64 -1.44 14.60
C GLN A 106 -0.15 -1.65 14.29
N ARG A 107 0.52 -2.46 15.12
CA ARG A 107 1.91 -2.90 14.87
C ARG A 107 1.95 -3.80 13.62
N GLY A 108 2.94 -3.59 12.77
CA GLY A 108 3.13 -4.38 11.54
C GLY A 108 2.11 -4.09 10.43
N PHE A 109 2.11 -4.98 9.44
CA PHE A 109 1.24 -5.04 8.27
C PHE A 109 1.33 -6.48 7.73
N SER A 110 0.45 -6.85 6.80
CA SER A 110 0.62 -8.07 6.01
C SER A 110 1.03 -7.71 4.59
N GLU A 111 1.90 -8.51 4.00
CA GLU A 111 2.28 -8.39 2.60
C GLU A 111 2.18 -9.72 1.85
N VAL A 112 1.92 -9.62 0.54
CA VAL A 112 2.05 -10.71 -0.42
C VAL A 112 2.85 -10.18 -1.60
N ARG A 113 3.98 -10.82 -1.90
CA ARG A 113 4.79 -10.50 -3.09
C ARG A 113 4.09 -11.04 -4.34
N ILE A 114 4.03 -10.20 -5.37
CA ILE A 114 3.45 -10.52 -6.67
C ILE A 114 4.58 -10.79 -7.66
N PHE A 115 4.53 -11.94 -8.32
CA PHE A 115 5.55 -12.40 -9.26
C PHE A 115 5.08 -12.36 -10.71
N GLU A 116 3.78 -12.37 -10.95
CA GLU A 116 3.19 -12.57 -12.27
C GLU A 116 2.02 -11.62 -12.52
N LEU A 117 1.76 -11.35 -13.79
CA LEU A 117 0.69 -10.46 -14.25
C LEU A 117 -0.70 -10.88 -13.76
N GLU A 118 -1.00 -12.18 -13.75
CA GLU A 118 -2.28 -12.69 -13.26
C GLU A 118 -2.49 -12.33 -11.78
N GLY A 119 -1.48 -12.56 -10.95
CA GLY A 119 -1.50 -12.17 -9.54
C GLY A 119 -1.71 -10.67 -9.34
N PHE A 120 -1.11 -9.84 -10.20
CA PHE A 120 -1.31 -8.39 -10.18
C PHE A 120 -2.78 -8.03 -10.45
N HIS A 121 -3.37 -8.57 -11.52
CA HIS A 121 -4.75 -8.29 -11.89
C HIS A 121 -5.75 -8.81 -10.85
N ALA A 122 -5.50 -9.98 -10.27
CA ALA A 122 -6.32 -10.52 -9.19
C ALA A 122 -6.33 -9.61 -7.96
N ARG A 123 -5.16 -9.08 -7.54
CA ARG A 123 -5.08 -8.14 -6.40
C ARG A 123 -5.67 -6.78 -6.73
N LYS A 124 -5.47 -6.27 -7.94
CA LYS A 124 -6.14 -5.07 -8.43
C LYS A 124 -7.66 -5.19 -8.34
N HIS A 125 -8.23 -6.28 -8.85
CA HIS A 125 -9.67 -6.53 -8.77
C HIS A 125 -10.15 -6.62 -7.32
N TYR A 126 -9.44 -7.38 -6.47
CA TYR A 126 -9.75 -7.48 -5.05
C TYR A 126 -9.80 -6.12 -4.35
N ILE A 127 -8.79 -5.28 -4.56
CA ILE A 127 -8.72 -3.94 -3.95
C ILE A 127 -9.92 -3.09 -4.35
N ARG A 128 -10.26 -3.08 -5.64
CA ARG A 128 -11.37 -2.28 -6.19
C ARG A 128 -12.72 -2.74 -5.67
N GLN A 129 -12.92 -4.05 -5.52
CA GLN A 129 -14.18 -4.62 -5.04
C GLN A 129 -14.34 -4.60 -3.52
N ASN A 130 -13.29 -4.28 -2.77
CA ASN A 130 -13.29 -4.40 -1.31
C ASN A 130 -14.40 -3.57 -0.64
N ALA A 131 -14.61 -2.33 -1.11
CA ALA A 131 -15.66 -1.46 -0.57
C ALA A 131 -17.08 -1.97 -0.87
N VAL A 132 -17.26 -2.62 -2.03
CA VAL A 132 -18.53 -3.26 -2.42
C VAL A 132 -18.80 -4.48 -1.55
N GLN A 133 -17.81 -5.35 -1.38
CA GLN A 133 -17.91 -6.55 -0.54
C GLN A 133 -18.18 -6.21 0.93
N ALA A 134 -17.69 -5.06 1.40
CA ALA A 134 -17.97 -4.54 2.74
C ALA A 134 -19.33 -3.83 2.87
N GLY A 135 -20.11 -3.70 1.78
CA GLY A 135 -21.41 -3.05 1.77
C GLY A 135 -21.36 -1.52 1.95
N LEU A 136 -20.21 -0.87 1.71
CA LEU A 136 -20.08 0.59 1.82
C LEU A 136 -20.66 1.32 0.60
N VAL A 137 -20.61 0.67 -0.56
CA VAL A 137 -21.13 1.16 -1.85
C VAL A 137 -21.64 -0.03 -2.66
N THR A 138 -22.50 0.21 -3.64
CA THR A 138 -22.97 -0.84 -4.56
C THR A 138 -22.07 -1.03 -5.78
N GLU A 139 -21.23 -0.04 -6.09
CA GLU A 139 -20.33 -0.01 -7.24
C GLU A 139 -18.97 0.53 -6.79
N SER A 140 -17.88 -0.09 -7.23
CA SER A 140 -16.53 0.24 -6.77
C SER A 140 -16.13 1.70 -7.08
N GLU A 141 -16.59 2.21 -8.21
CA GLU A 141 -16.37 3.54 -8.76
C GLU A 141 -17.02 4.65 -7.93
N LYS A 142 -17.92 4.29 -6.99
CA LYS A 142 -18.59 5.23 -6.09
C LYS A 142 -17.89 5.42 -4.76
N PHE A 143 -16.86 4.62 -4.44
CA PHE A 143 -16.13 4.78 -3.19
C PHE A 143 -14.93 5.70 -3.37
N ARG A 144 -15.10 6.97 -3.00
CA ARG A 144 -14.11 8.05 -3.13
C ARG A 144 -12.71 7.65 -2.68
N PHE A 145 -12.56 6.86 -1.63
CA PHE A 145 -11.25 6.49 -1.08
C PHE A 145 -10.66 5.19 -1.64
N CYS A 146 -11.09 4.78 -2.83
CA CYS A 146 -10.51 3.68 -3.60
C CYS A 146 -10.09 4.14 -4.99
N SER A 147 -8.99 3.56 -5.47
CA SER A 147 -8.47 3.69 -6.84
C SER A 147 -9.45 3.30 -7.96
N ALA A 148 -10.58 2.66 -7.66
CA ALA A 148 -11.68 2.46 -8.62
C ALA A 148 -12.45 3.77 -8.90
N PHE A 149 -12.48 4.71 -7.95
CA PHE A 149 -13.09 6.01 -8.14
C PHE A 149 -12.34 6.80 -9.23
N PRO A 150 -13.06 7.45 -10.17
CA PRO A 150 -12.43 8.16 -11.28
C PRO A 150 -11.62 9.38 -10.81
N GLY A 151 -10.53 9.67 -11.53
CA GLY A 151 -9.71 10.87 -11.30
C GLY A 151 -8.43 10.65 -10.50
N TYR A 152 -8.12 9.41 -10.10
CA TYR A 152 -6.82 9.08 -9.51
C TYR A 152 -5.75 8.75 -10.55
N GLU A 153 -4.56 9.32 -10.37
CA GLU A 153 -3.39 8.99 -11.16
C GLU A 153 -2.66 7.80 -10.53
N LEU A 154 -2.51 6.72 -11.29
CA LEU A 154 -1.89 5.48 -10.85
C LEU A 154 -0.74 5.11 -11.79
N ASP A 155 0.27 4.44 -11.24
CA ASP A 155 1.38 3.92 -12.03
C ASP A 155 0.94 2.68 -12.81
N PRO A 156 1.38 2.54 -14.08
CA PRO A 156 0.99 1.42 -14.92
C PRO A 156 1.49 0.09 -14.36
N VAL A 157 1.00 -1.02 -14.93
CA VAL A 157 1.51 -2.35 -14.59
C VAL A 157 3.03 -2.39 -14.82
N PRO A 158 3.84 -2.82 -13.82
CA PRO A 158 5.29 -2.90 -13.94
C PRO A 158 5.73 -3.75 -15.12
N GLU A 159 6.74 -3.30 -15.86
CA GLU A 159 7.25 -4.00 -17.04
C GLU A 159 7.77 -5.39 -16.69
N ASN A 160 8.41 -5.56 -15.53
CA ASN A 160 8.94 -6.83 -15.06
C ASN A 160 7.88 -7.90 -14.75
N LEU A 161 6.58 -7.56 -14.82
CA LEU A 161 5.47 -8.52 -14.69
C LEU A 161 4.87 -8.91 -16.04
N ARG A 162 5.21 -8.23 -17.14
CA ARG A 162 4.53 -8.39 -18.44
C ARG A 162 5.05 -9.56 -19.30
N GLY A 163 6.12 -10.23 -18.87
CA GLY A 163 6.79 -11.29 -19.63
C GLY A 163 7.91 -10.76 -20.51
#